data_AF-A0A0R1PG83-F1
#
_entry.id   AF-A0A0R1PG83-F1
#
_cell.length_a   1.000
_cell.length_b   1.000
_cell.length_c   1.000
_cell.angle_alpha   90.00
_cell.angle_beta   90.00
_cell.angle_gamma   90.00
#
_symmetry.space_group_name_H-M   'P 1'
#
loop_
_entity.id
_entity.type
_entity.pdbx_description
1 polymer ?
#
loop_
_entity_poly.entity_id
_entity_poly.type
_entity_poly.pdbx_seq_one_letter_code
_entity_poly.pdbx_strand_id
1 'polypeptide(L)' 'MREKLRAWKGISGEYGQRLILEGIEDFEDDEISNKLGINFRQGYYYGRSELFPLIGDSNEMKNV' A
#
# COMPACT_ATOMS: atom_id res chain seq x y z
N MET A 1 1.99 17.02 -2.78
CA MET A 1 2.04 15.58 -2.39
C MET A 1 3.46 15.02 -2.48
N ARG A 2 4.11 15.04 -3.64
CA ARG A 2 5.47 14.50 -3.86
C ARG A 2 6.55 15.03 -2.90
N GLU A 3 6.54 16.32 -2.56
CA GLU A 3 7.50 16.91 -1.60
C GLU A 3 7.32 16.35 -0.19
N LYS A 4 6.07 16.13 0.25
CA LYS A 4 5.78 15.51 1.55
C LYS A 4 6.30 14.08 1.60
N LEU A 5 6.13 13.30 0.52
CA LEU A 5 6.68 11.94 0.43
C LEU A 5 8.22 11.93 0.51
N ARG A 6 8.88 12.89 -0.16
CA ARG A 6 10.34 13.05 -0.04
C ARG A 6 10.77 13.39 1.38
N ALA A 7 10.06 14.29 2.05
CA ALA A 7 10.34 14.64 3.44
C ALA A 7 10.20 13.42 4.37
N TRP A 8 9.10 12.67 4.26
CA TRP A 8 8.90 11.45 5.05
C TRP A 8 9.92 10.35 4.74
N LYS A 9 10.34 10.22 3.48
CA LYS A 9 11.43 9.32 3.10
C LYS A 9 12.74 9.73 3.77
N GLY A 10 13.06 11.02 3.80
CA GLY A 10 14.22 11.57 4.51
C GLY A 10 14.18 11.23 6.01
N ILE A 11 13.08 11.58 6.68
CA ILE A 11 12.87 11.29 8.11
C ILE A 11 13.01 9.78 8.38
N SER A 12 12.37 8.93 7.59
CA SER A 12 12.47 7.48 7.78
C SER A 12 13.90 6.96 7.66
N GLY A 13 14.70 7.54 6.74
CA GLY A 13 16.11 7.19 6.58
C GLY A 13 16.97 7.69 7.73
N GLU A 14 16.76 8.93 8.17
CA GLU A 14 17.50 9.58 9.26
C GLU A 14 17.36 8.83 10.58
N TYR A 15 16.14 8.41 10.91
CA TYR A 15 15.85 7.80 12.21
C TYR A 15 15.82 6.26 12.15
N GLY A 16 16.04 5.66 10.98
CA GLY A 16 16.11 4.19 10.80
C GLY A 16 14.75 3.48 10.83
N GLN A 17 13.66 4.18 10.46
CA GLN A 17 12.32 3.59 10.39
C GLN A 17 12.04 3.03 9.00
N ARG A 18 11.27 1.93 9.00
CA ARG A 18 10.67 1.44 7.77
C ARG A 18 9.52 2.36 7.38
N LEU A 19 9.63 2.98 6.21
CA LEU A 19 8.53 3.68 5.57
C LEU A 19 7.68 2.68 4.77
N ILE A 20 6.38 2.65 5.04
CA ILE A 20 5.36 1.95 4.25
C ILE A 20 4.44 3.03 3.66
N LEU A 21 4.26 3.03 2.34
CA LEU A 21 3.35 3.94 1.66
C LEU A 21 2.03 3.23 1.34
N GLU A 22 0.93 3.70 1.92
CA GLU A 22 -0.41 3.14 1.70
C GLU A 22 -1.21 3.95 0.69
N GLY A 23 -2.27 3.33 0.14
CA GLY A 23 -3.18 3.98 -0.79
C GLY A 23 -2.67 4.07 -2.22
N ILE A 24 -1.84 3.13 -2.69
CA ILE A 24 -1.50 3.02 -4.11
C ILE A 24 -2.71 2.48 -4.89
N GLU A 25 -3.29 3.31 -5.77
CA GLU A 25 -4.53 2.95 -6.48
C GLU A 25 -4.29 2.53 -7.93
N ASP A 26 -3.24 3.06 -8.56
CA ASP A 26 -2.95 2.82 -9.97
C ASP A 26 -1.44 2.71 -10.29
N PHE A 27 -1.15 2.57 -11.58
CA PHE A 27 0.22 2.46 -12.09
C PHE A 27 1.02 3.76 -11.93
N GLU A 28 0.38 4.93 -11.98
CA GLU A 28 1.09 6.20 -11.82
C GLU A 28 1.60 6.34 -10.38
N ASP A 29 0.79 5.96 -9.40
CA ASP A 29 1.17 5.92 -7.99
C ASP A 29 2.35 4.94 -7.74
N ASP A 30 2.31 3.75 -8.33
CA ASP A 30 3.40 2.77 -8.25
C ASP A 30 4.70 3.33 -8.82
N GLU A 31 4.65 3.95 -10.00
CA GLU A 31 5.81 4.52 -10.67
C GLU A 31 6.44 5.68 -9.91
N ILE A 32 5.63 6.56 -9.32
CA ILE A 32 6.12 7.63 -8.45
C ILE A 32 6.83 7.02 -7.23
N SER A 33 6.24 5.99 -6.64
CA SER A 33 6.79 5.31 -5.47
C SER A 33 8.10 4.57 -5.79
N ASN A 34 8.21 3.97 -6.98
CA ASN A 34 9.43 3.39 -7.55
C ASN A 34 10.54 4.43 -7.65
N LYS A 35 10.26 5.57 -8.28
CA LYS A 35 11.23 6.66 -8.46
C LYS A 35 11.71 7.27 -7.14
N LEU A 36 10.91 7.18 -6.08
CA LEU A 36 11.26 7.64 -4.73
C LEU A 36 12.02 6.59 -3.90
N GLY A 37 12.20 5.37 -4.40
CA GLY A 37 12.88 4.29 -3.68
C GLY A 37 12.14 3.87 -2.40
N ILE A 38 10.81 3.95 -2.41
CA ILE A 38 9.96 3.46 -1.32
C ILE A 38 9.64 2.01 -1.62
N ASN A 39 10.21 1.06 -0.89
CA ASN A 39 10.12 -0.37 -1.26
C ASN A 39 8.89 -1.07 -0.67
N PHE A 40 8.36 -0.58 0.45
CA PHE A 40 7.18 -1.15 1.10
C PHE A 40 5.97 -0.31 0.80
N ARG A 41 4.95 -0.93 0.21
CA ARG A 41 3.77 -0.25 -0.30
C ARG A 41 2.54 -1.13 -0.10
N GLN A 42 1.39 -0.50 0.04
CA GLN A 42 0.09 -1.16 0.08
C GLN A 42 -0.94 -0.31 -0.67
N GLY A 43 -1.91 -0.96 -1.28
CA GLY A 43 -3.03 -0.29 -1.92
C GLY A 43 -3.75 -1.23 -2.86
N TYR A 44 -4.91 -0.81 -3.34
CA TYR A 44 -5.76 -1.60 -4.23
C TYR A 44 -5.08 -1.93 -5.56
N TYR A 45 -4.05 -1.19 -5.96
CA TYR A 45 -3.20 -1.56 -7.08
C TYR A 45 -2.54 -2.95 -6.92
N TYR A 46 -2.12 -3.32 -5.71
CA TYR A 46 -1.47 -4.62 -5.44
C TYR A 46 -2.46 -5.70 -5.02
N GLY A 47 -3.61 -5.33 -4.48
CA GLY A 47 -4.62 -6.25 -4.02
C GLY A 47 -5.65 -5.55 -3.13
N ARG A 48 -6.91 -5.95 -3.26
CA ARG A 48 -7.98 -5.46 -2.39
C ARG A 48 -8.00 -6.28 -1.10
N SER A 49 -8.51 -5.68 -0.04
CA SER A 49 -8.78 -6.41 1.19
C SER A 49 -9.83 -7.47 0.92
N GLU A 50 -9.49 -8.72 1.20
CA GLU A 50 -10.42 -9.83 1.09
C GLU A 50 -11.10 -10.10 2.43
N LEU A 51 -12.40 -10.38 2.38
CA LEU A 51 -13.14 -10.81 3.55
C LEU A 51 -12.96 -12.31 3.72
N PHE A 52 -12.29 -12.71 4.80
CA PHE A 52 -12.19 -14.14 5.14
C PHE A 52 -13.52 -14.65 5.69
N PRO A 53 -14.05 -15.77 5.16
CA PRO A 53 -15.27 -16.37 5.68
C PRO A 53 -15.03 -16.90 7.10
N LEU A 54 -16.01 -16.68 7.99
CA LEU A 54 -16.00 -17.17 9.36
C LEU A 54 -16.88 -18.41 9.53
N ILE A 55 -16.63 -19.19 10.58
CA ILE A 55 -17.46 -20.35 10.94
C ILE A 55 -18.88 -19.85 11.23
N GLY A 56 -19.83 -20.25 10.41
CA GLY A 56 -21.24 -19.86 10.52
C GLY A 56 -21.72 -18.85 9.48
N ASP A 57 -20.81 -18.30 8.65
CA ASP A 57 -21.21 -17.53 7.47
C ASP A 57 -21.93 -18.47 6.48
N SER A 58 -23.03 -18.01 5.87
CA SER A 58 -23.66 -18.76 4.79
C SER A 58 -22.66 -18.87 3.64
N ASN A 59 -22.49 -20.08 3.08
CA ASN A 59 -21.60 -20.38 1.94
C ASN A 59 -22.00 -19.67 0.63
N GLU A 60 -22.69 -18.53 0.68
CA GLU A 60 -22.81 -17.61 -0.45
C GLU A 60 -21.48 -16.89 -0.67
N MET A 61 -20.41 -17.65 -0.91
CA MET A 61 -19.21 -17.11 -1.54
C MET A 61 -19.65 -16.62 -2.92
N LYS A 62 -19.88 -15.31 -3.02
CA LYS A 62 -19.99 -14.63 -4.30
C LYS A 62 -18.73 -14.97 -5.07
N ASN A 63 -18.90 -15.58 -6.24
CA ASN A 63 -17.82 -15.79 -7.20
C ASN A 63 -17.11 -14.45 -7.40
N VAL A 64 -15.89 -14.35 -6.87
CA VAL A 64 -14.94 -13.27 -7.16
C VAL A 64 -14.13 -13.68 -8.37
#